data_AF-A0A7W1HBA0-F1
#
_entry.id   AF-A0A7W1HBA0-F1
#
_cell.length_a   1.000
_cell.length_b   1.000
_cell.length_c   1.000
_cell.angle_alpha   90.00
_cell.angle_beta   90.00
_cell.angle_gamma   90.00
#
_symmetry.space_group_name_H-M   'P 1'
#
loop_
_entity.id
_entity.type
_entity.pdbx_description
1 polymer ?
#
loop_
_entity_poly.entity_id
_entity_poly.type
_entity_poly.pdbx_seq_one_letter_code
_entity_poly.pdbx_strand_id
1 'polypeptide(L)'
;MLQDGIGYVRFIQFSENGRDELRDAIRRLEREGMRGLVLDVRGNPGGLLDQSIEVSDLFLPKGVEIVATKGRMPDTDRTYTARDNDDFSVHPMVLLIDRASASASEILAGALQDHDRALLVGQSTWGKGLVQSLFPLDDGYYLKLTTARYYTPSGRSIQREDMGDFNLLPTPAEMGAVGTAERNGSGDREVPDSLVFKTDMGRKVFGGGGVMPDVVVEGEDLAPIARDLLTDIVTKNAFFSFAVHYRSAHSSLARNFVPDAALLEEFRTYLRQEKEIDFSDEAFDAEADYLRDSLQYTLVSQYYGEGVARQAIQEADLSLDKAVELLTEADTLADLFRLAERETEEAATASREPVGAPQ
;
A
#
# COMPACT_ATOMS: atom_id res chain seq x y z
N MET A 1 -1.43 19.38 6.93
CA MET A 1 -2.90 19.39 7.10
C MET A 1 -3.55 19.44 5.72
N LEU A 2 -4.54 18.59 5.47
CA LEU A 2 -5.48 18.68 4.36
C LEU A 2 -6.70 19.54 4.78
N GLN A 3 -7.75 19.57 3.96
CA GLN A 3 -9.01 20.21 4.33
C GLN A 3 -9.67 19.50 5.54
N ASP A 4 -10.63 20.18 6.18
CA ASP A 4 -11.44 19.67 7.29
C ASP A 4 -10.68 19.15 8.53
N GLY A 5 -9.42 19.57 8.71
CA GLY A 5 -8.58 19.17 9.84
C GLY A 5 -8.07 17.74 9.72
N ILE A 6 -8.00 17.19 8.50
CA ILE A 6 -7.45 15.86 8.25
C ILE A 6 -5.93 15.95 8.12
N GLY A 7 -5.22 15.26 9.00
CA GLY A 7 -3.77 15.08 8.90
C GLY A 7 -3.43 14.05 7.83
N TYR A 8 -2.38 14.30 7.06
CA TYR A 8 -1.84 13.34 6.10
C TYR A 8 -0.35 13.20 6.35
N VAL A 9 0.10 11.96 6.53
CA VAL A 9 1.51 11.60 6.64
C VAL A 9 1.79 10.46 5.68
N ARG A 10 2.78 10.66 4.80
CA ARG A 10 3.31 9.59 3.95
C ARG A 10 4.52 8.96 4.61
N PHE A 11 4.49 7.66 4.81
CA PHE A 11 5.56 6.90 5.46
C PHE A 11 6.13 5.86 4.50
N ILE A 12 7.21 6.23 3.82
CA ILE A 12 7.73 5.51 2.65
C ILE A 12 8.79 4.45 2.98
N GLN A 13 9.32 4.42 4.21
CA GLN A 13 10.34 3.43 4.58
C GLN A 13 10.43 3.20 6.09
N PHE A 14 10.55 1.94 6.50
CA PHE A 14 10.85 1.55 7.89
C PHE A 14 12.37 1.60 8.14
N SER A 15 12.87 2.81 8.40
CA SER A 15 14.28 3.13 8.71
C SER A 15 14.48 3.43 10.19
N GLU A 16 15.74 3.44 10.67
CA GLU A 16 16.08 3.63 12.11
C GLU A 16 15.48 4.89 12.76
N ASN A 17 15.29 5.98 11.99
CA ASN A 17 14.72 7.23 12.50
C ASN A 17 13.23 7.38 12.19
N GLY A 18 12.64 6.44 11.45
CA GLY A 18 11.28 6.57 10.90
C GLY A 18 10.23 6.74 11.99
N ARG A 19 10.36 6.03 13.12
CA ARG A 19 9.46 6.17 14.27
C ARG A 19 9.43 7.61 14.80
N ASP A 20 10.59 8.19 15.07
CA ASP A 20 10.69 9.52 15.68
C ASP A 20 10.20 10.61 14.72
N GLU A 21 10.55 10.52 13.44
CA GLU A 21 10.07 11.44 12.40
C GLU A 21 8.54 11.40 12.25
N LEU A 22 7.95 10.19 12.27
CA LEU A 22 6.51 10.00 12.22
C LEU A 22 5.83 10.59 13.47
N ARG A 23 6.35 10.30 14.66
CA ARG A 23 5.83 10.85 15.92
C ARG A 23 5.83 12.38 15.90
N ASP A 24 6.92 12.99 15.45
CA ASP A 24 7.06 14.45 15.43
C ASP A 24 6.15 15.08 14.38
N ALA A 25 5.95 14.42 13.23
CA ALA A 25 5.00 14.84 12.21
C ALA A 25 3.55 14.82 12.74
N ILE A 26 3.16 13.74 13.43
CA ILE A 26 1.81 13.61 14.01
C ILE A 26 1.59 14.67 15.10
N ARG A 27 2.55 14.86 16.03
CA ARG A 27 2.46 15.91 17.05
C ARG A 27 2.38 17.31 16.47
N ARG A 28 2.95 17.53 15.28
CA ARG A 28 2.79 18.79 14.55
C ARG A 28 1.36 18.96 14.06
N LEU A 29 0.79 17.92 13.45
CA LEU A 29 -0.59 17.92 12.97
C LEU A 29 -1.59 18.11 14.13
N GLU A 30 -1.39 17.46 15.28
CA GLU A 30 -2.21 17.67 16.48
C GLU A 30 -2.21 19.13 16.93
N ARG A 31 -1.04 19.78 16.96
CA ARG A 31 -0.91 21.22 17.27
C ARG A 31 -1.56 22.12 16.23
N GLU A 32 -1.67 21.66 14.98
CA GLU A 32 -2.39 22.34 13.90
C GLU A 32 -3.91 22.08 13.96
N GLY A 33 -4.40 21.29 14.93
CA GLY A 33 -5.83 21.01 15.12
C GLY A 33 -6.35 19.79 14.36
N MET A 34 -5.49 18.79 14.12
CA MET A 34 -5.89 17.53 13.49
C MET A 34 -7.07 16.87 14.22
N ARG A 35 -8.04 16.38 13.44
CA ARG A 35 -9.19 15.62 13.94
C ARG A 35 -9.18 14.17 13.49
N GLY A 36 -8.63 13.88 12.31
CA GLY A 36 -8.43 12.54 11.78
C GLY A 36 -7.09 12.41 11.06
N LEU A 37 -6.56 11.19 10.94
CA LEU A 37 -5.26 10.92 10.35
C LEU A 37 -5.36 9.95 9.17
N VAL A 38 -4.79 10.33 8.03
CA VAL A 38 -4.43 9.42 6.94
C VAL A 38 -2.94 9.13 7.03
N LEU A 39 -2.60 7.86 7.28
CA LEU A 39 -1.23 7.35 7.16
C LEU A 39 -1.10 6.61 5.83
N ASP A 40 -0.22 7.06 4.96
CA ASP A 40 -0.03 6.49 3.63
C ASP A 40 1.27 5.68 3.57
N VAL A 41 1.14 4.35 3.48
CA VAL A 41 2.27 3.41 3.31
C VAL A 41 2.28 2.78 1.91
N ARG A 42 1.52 3.32 0.95
CA ARG A 42 1.52 2.85 -0.43
C ARG A 42 2.89 3.00 -1.06
N GLY A 43 3.31 1.99 -1.82
CA GLY A 43 4.64 1.91 -2.42
C GLY A 43 5.76 1.55 -1.44
N ASN A 44 5.47 1.29 -0.16
CA ASN A 44 6.50 0.99 0.84
C ASN A 44 6.80 -0.52 0.89
N PRO A 45 7.97 -0.98 0.41
CA PRO A 45 8.33 -2.41 0.38
C PRO A 45 8.71 -2.97 1.77
N GLY A 46 8.59 -2.14 2.80
CA GLY A 46 8.90 -2.45 4.19
C GLY A 46 10.23 -1.87 4.64
N GLY A 47 11.01 -2.68 5.34
CA GLY A 47 12.28 -2.27 5.93
C GLY A 47 12.60 -3.14 7.14
N LEU A 48 13.11 -2.53 8.20
CA LEU A 48 13.52 -3.24 9.40
C LEU A 48 12.30 -3.71 10.21
N LEU A 49 12.31 -4.98 10.65
CA LEU A 49 11.26 -5.56 11.51
C LEU A 49 11.09 -4.75 12.80
N ASP A 50 12.19 -4.43 13.47
CA ASP A 50 12.16 -3.69 14.74
C ASP A 50 11.53 -2.31 14.56
N GLN A 51 11.76 -1.66 13.41
CA GLN A 51 11.14 -0.38 13.07
C GLN A 51 9.65 -0.52 12.78
N SER A 52 9.21 -1.65 12.22
CA SER A 52 7.78 -1.94 12.11
C SER A 52 7.11 -2.04 13.48
N ILE A 53 7.76 -2.72 14.42
CA ILE A 53 7.25 -2.89 15.79
C ILE A 53 7.17 -1.52 16.48
N GLU A 54 8.22 -0.72 16.37
CA GLU A 54 8.28 0.62 16.96
C GLU A 54 7.28 1.59 16.36
N VAL A 55 7.02 1.53 15.05
CA VAL A 55 5.99 2.35 14.40
C VAL A 55 4.59 1.89 14.80
N SER A 56 4.32 0.59 14.88
CA SER A 56 3.03 0.07 15.35
C SER A 56 2.74 0.46 16.80
N ASP A 57 3.79 0.47 17.64
CA ASP A 57 3.72 0.86 19.06
C ASP A 57 3.18 2.27 19.27
N LEU A 58 3.38 3.18 18.30
CA LEU A 58 2.85 4.56 18.35
C LEU A 58 1.32 4.63 18.36
N PHE A 59 0.64 3.58 17.90
CA PHE A 59 -0.82 3.61 17.69
C PHE A 59 -1.57 2.61 18.57
N LEU A 60 -0.85 1.75 19.29
CA LEU A 60 -1.43 0.59 19.98
C LEU A 60 -1.25 0.69 21.49
N PRO A 61 -2.25 0.28 22.30
CA PRO A 61 -2.11 0.28 23.75
C PRO A 61 -0.98 -0.63 24.22
N LYS A 62 -0.25 -0.20 25.26
CA LYS A 62 0.80 -1.00 25.86
C LYS A 62 0.36 -2.43 26.18
N GLY A 63 1.16 -3.40 25.76
CA GLY A 63 1.01 -4.81 26.06
C GLY A 63 0.19 -5.60 25.03
N VAL A 64 -0.45 -4.94 24.06
CA VAL A 64 -1.11 -5.67 22.96
C VAL A 64 -0.08 -6.23 21.99
N GLU A 65 -0.42 -7.35 21.36
CA GLU A 65 0.44 -8.01 20.39
C GLU A 65 0.55 -7.18 19.10
N ILE A 66 1.73 -7.08 18.52
CA ILE A 66 1.92 -6.42 17.22
C ILE A 66 2.08 -7.48 16.14
N VAL A 67 2.95 -8.45 16.40
CA VAL A 67 3.26 -9.52 15.46
C VAL A 67 3.87 -10.69 16.21
N ALA A 68 3.59 -11.90 15.73
CA ALA A 68 4.32 -13.10 16.12
C ALA A 68 5.14 -13.64 14.94
N THR A 69 6.31 -14.18 15.24
CA THR A 69 7.07 -15.01 14.31
C THR A 69 6.94 -16.47 14.72
N LYS A 70 6.75 -17.37 13.76
CA LYS A 70 6.82 -18.81 13.99
C LYS A 70 7.71 -19.47 12.97
N GLY A 71 8.65 -20.28 13.42
CA GLY A 71 9.63 -20.94 12.56
C GLY A 71 9.91 -22.37 12.99
N ARG A 72 10.92 -22.97 12.37
CA ARG A 72 11.29 -24.36 12.64
C ARG A 72 12.25 -24.51 13.82
N MET A 73 12.89 -23.42 14.23
CA MET A 73 13.88 -23.44 15.31
C MET A 73 13.24 -22.92 16.60
N PRO A 74 13.62 -23.44 17.77
CA PRO A 74 13.04 -22.98 19.05
C PRO A 74 13.12 -21.47 19.27
N ASP A 75 14.19 -20.82 18.80
CA ASP A 75 14.43 -19.38 19.01
C ASP A 75 13.75 -18.47 17.96
N THR A 76 13.05 -19.06 16.99
CA THR A 76 12.33 -18.33 15.93
C THR A 76 10.88 -18.03 16.28
N ASP A 77 10.36 -18.66 17.34
CA ASP A 77 9.03 -18.39 17.87
C ASP A 77 9.12 -17.21 18.83
N ARG A 78 8.56 -16.06 18.42
CA ARG A 78 8.59 -14.82 19.21
C ARG A 78 7.28 -14.09 19.07
N THR A 79 6.87 -13.41 20.13
CA THR A 79 5.73 -12.48 20.12
C THR A 79 6.26 -11.11 20.49
N TYR A 80 5.97 -10.12 19.66
CA TYR A 80 6.34 -8.73 19.88
C TYR A 80 5.10 -7.95 20.29
N THR A 81 5.20 -7.15 21.34
CA THR A 81 4.09 -6.38 21.91
C THR A 81 4.43 -4.90 21.95
N ALA A 82 3.37 -4.07 21.97
CA ALA A 82 3.48 -2.64 22.23
C ALA A 82 4.09 -2.40 23.62
N ARG A 83 5.09 -1.52 23.71
CA ARG A 83 5.92 -1.27 24.89
C ARG A 83 5.67 0.11 25.48
N ASP A 84 5.48 1.09 24.62
CA ASP A 84 5.32 2.48 25.01
C ASP A 84 3.84 2.86 25.14
N ASN A 85 3.60 4.11 25.53
CA ASN A 85 2.27 4.72 25.64
C ASN A 85 2.27 6.08 24.93
N ASP A 86 2.88 6.13 23.75
CA ASP A 86 2.63 7.24 22.83
C ASP A 86 1.16 7.08 22.39
N ASP A 87 0.26 7.84 23.01
CA ASP A 87 -1.18 7.67 22.80
C ASP A 87 -1.66 8.50 21.61
N PHE A 88 -1.32 8.06 20.40
CA PHE A 88 -1.96 8.58 19.20
C PHE A 88 -3.29 7.87 18.91
N SER A 89 -3.92 7.18 19.87
CA SER A 89 -5.14 6.41 19.64
C SER A 89 -6.42 7.27 19.55
N VAL A 90 -6.34 8.54 19.95
CA VAL A 90 -7.48 9.44 20.13
C VAL A 90 -8.19 9.79 18.82
N HIS A 91 -7.44 9.89 17.71
CA HIS A 91 -7.99 10.32 16.43
C HIS A 91 -8.42 9.14 15.54
N PRO A 92 -9.59 9.21 14.88
CA PRO A 92 -9.94 8.28 13.80
C PRO A 92 -8.83 8.25 12.75
N MET A 93 -8.52 7.05 12.26
CA MET A 93 -7.35 6.81 11.43
C MET A 93 -7.69 5.92 10.25
N VAL A 94 -7.21 6.33 9.08
CA VAL A 94 -7.18 5.52 7.86
C VAL A 94 -5.74 5.19 7.51
N LEU A 95 -5.47 3.93 7.17
CA LEU A 95 -4.20 3.48 6.62
C LEU A 95 -4.38 3.20 5.12
N LEU A 96 -3.65 3.92 4.27
CA LEU A 96 -3.63 3.64 2.84
C LEU A 96 -2.60 2.55 2.53
N ILE A 97 -3.05 1.50 1.84
CA ILE A 97 -2.23 0.37 1.41
C ILE A 97 -2.43 0.07 -0.08
N ASP A 98 -1.41 -0.52 -0.69
CA ASP A 98 -1.43 -0.94 -2.08
C ASP A 98 -0.65 -2.23 -2.30
N ARG A 99 -0.61 -2.68 -3.55
CA ARG A 99 0.09 -3.91 -3.98
C ARG A 99 1.58 -3.88 -3.67
N ALA A 100 2.20 -2.70 -3.62
CA ALA A 100 3.63 -2.53 -3.34
C ALA A 100 3.93 -2.44 -1.83
N SER A 101 2.90 -2.30 -0.99
CA SER A 101 3.02 -2.36 0.46
C SER A 101 3.42 -3.77 0.86
N ALA A 102 4.62 -3.94 1.43
CA ALA A 102 5.17 -5.28 1.71
C ALA A 102 5.90 -5.37 3.06
N SER A 103 6.01 -6.58 3.61
CA SER A 103 6.84 -6.91 4.77
C SER A 103 6.50 -6.06 6.00
N ALA A 104 7.38 -5.13 6.43
CA ALA A 104 7.11 -4.25 7.58
C ALA A 104 5.81 -3.44 7.42
N SER A 105 5.48 -2.98 6.21
CA SER A 105 4.21 -2.30 5.93
C SER A 105 3.00 -3.19 6.24
N GLU A 106 3.14 -4.50 5.98
CA GLU A 106 2.07 -5.48 6.22
C GLU A 106 1.96 -5.88 7.68
N ILE A 107 3.07 -5.82 8.44
CA ILE A 107 3.05 -5.99 9.89
C ILE A 107 2.29 -4.82 10.53
N LEU A 108 2.59 -3.58 10.14
CA LEU A 108 1.84 -2.41 10.58
C LEU A 108 0.35 -2.53 10.20
N ALA A 109 0.05 -2.82 8.94
CA ALA A 109 -1.31 -2.96 8.45
C ALA A 109 -2.09 -4.06 9.18
N GLY A 110 -1.50 -5.24 9.36
CA GLY A 110 -2.11 -6.35 10.08
C GLY A 110 -2.35 -6.03 11.55
N ALA A 111 -1.39 -5.42 12.24
CA ALA A 111 -1.55 -5.05 13.65
C ALA A 111 -2.65 -4.00 13.86
N LEU A 112 -2.67 -2.95 13.03
CA LEU A 112 -3.68 -1.90 13.14
C LEU A 112 -5.08 -2.38 12.73
N GLN A 113 -5.18 -3.27 11.73
CA GLN A 113 -6.46 -3.84 11.31
C GLN A 113 -7.02 -4.80 12.38
N ASP A 114 -6.18 -5.71 12.90
CA ASP A 114 -6.61 -6.74 13.85
C ASP A 114 -7.04 -6.16 15.20
N HIS A 115 -6.39 -5.06 15.63
CA HIS A 115 -6.77 -4.31 16.82
C HIS A 115 -7.83 -3.24 16.58
N ASP A 116 -8.42 -3.20 15.38
CA ASP A 116 -9.42 -2.21 15.01
C ASP A 116 -8.97 -0.78 15.29
N ARG A 117 -7.67 -0.50 15.12
CA ARG A 117 -7.07 0.81 15.36
C ARG A 117 -7.12 1.69 14.11
N ALA A 118 -7.11 1.12 12.91
CA ALA A 118 -7.25 1.87 11.67
C ALA A 118 -8.20 1.15 10.71
N LEU A 119 -8.92 1.96 9.91
CA LEU A 119 -9.60 1.47 8.72
C LEU A 119 -8.60 1.43 7.57
N LEU A 120 -8.44 0.28 6.91
CA LEU A 120 -7.53 0.16 5.76
C LEU A 120 -8.26 0.49 4.47
N VAL A 121 -7.66 1.32 3.62
CA VAL A 121 -8.26 1.72 2.32
C VAL A 121 -7.23 1.51 1.21
N GLY A 122 -7.67 1.03 0.05
CA GLY A 122 -6.83 0.90 -1.14
C GLY A 122 -6.87 -0.50 -1.75
N GLN A 123 -5.71 -1.10 -1.97
CA GLN A 123 -5.57 -2.43 -2.58
C GLN A 123 -4.87 -3.42 -1.65
N SER A 124 -5.12 -4.72 -1.87
CA SER A 124 -4.45 -5.78 -1.13
C SER A 124 -2.93 -5.69 -1.24
N THR A 125 -2.24 -5.92 -0.12
CA THR A 125 -0.79 -5.82 -0.03
C THR A 125 -0.06 -6.94 -0.77
N TRP A 126 1.27 -6.85 -0.82
CA TRP A 126 2.13 -7.80 -1.54
C TRP A 126 2.04 -9.25 -1.06
N GLY A 127 1.85 -9.50 0.24
CA GLY A 127 1.80 -10.84 0.82
C GLY A 127 3.17 -11.43 1.18
N LYS A 128 4.12 -10.61 1.62
CA LYS A 128 5.44 -11.06 2.10
C LYS A 128 5.45 -11.25 3.61
N GLY A 129 4.97 -12.40 4.05
CA GLY A 129 4.94 -12.85 5.44
C GLY A 129 6.17 -13.63 5.89
N LEU A 130 7.35 -13.42 5.29
CA LEU A 130 8.57 -14.21 5.58
C LEU A 130 9.61 -13.42 6.38
N VAL A 131 10.17 -14.08 7.40
CA VAL A 131 11.32 -13.57 8.17
C VAL A 131 12.61 -14.08 7.52
N GLN A 132 13.48 -13.15 7.13
CA GLN A 132 14.80 -13.47 6.60
C GLN A 132 15.89 -13.10 7.63
N SER A 133 16.70 -14.09 7.99
CA SER A 133 17.82 -13.93 8.92
C SER A 133 19.14 -13.93 8.15
N LEU A 134 20.11 -13.15 8.61
CA LEU A 134 21.48 -13.15 8.08
C LEU A 134 22.37 -14.03 8.93
N PHE A 135 22.99 -15.03 8.31
CA PHE A 135 23.95 -15.92 8.95
C PHE A 135 25.35 -15.54 8.45
N PRO A 136 26.25 -15.08 9.34
CA PRO A 136 27.61 -14.76 8.94
C PRO A 136 28.32 -16.03 8.44
N LEU A 137 29.09 -15.89 7.37
CA LEU A 137 29.98 -16.89 6.80
C LEU A 137 31.43 -16.38 6.90
N ASP A 138 32.38 -17.25 6.56
CA ASP A 138 33.79 -16.86 6.44
C ASP A 138 33.96 -15.70 5.43
N ASP A 139 35.07 -14.96 5.55
CA ASP A 139 35.45 -13.87 4.64
C ASP A 139 34.43 -12.71 4.52
N GLY A 140 33.57 -12.52 5.52
CA GLY A 140 32.61 -11.40 5.57
C GLY A 140 31.38 -11.58 4.69
N TYR A 141 31.17 -12.77 4.14
CA TYR A 141 29.93 -13.12 3.45
C TYR A 141 28.80 -13.37 4.46
N TYR A 142 27.56 -13.23 3.99
CA TYR A 142 26.37 -13.54 4.78
C TYR A 142 25.40 -14.37 3.95
N LEU A 143 24.87 -15.44 4.54
CA LEU A 143 23.73 -16.18 4.00
C LEU A 143 22.44 -15.54 4.49
N LYS A 144 21.63 -15.01 3.56
CA LYS A 144 20.28 -14.55 3.85
C LYS A 144 19.30 -15.71 3.67
N LEU A 145 18.72 -16.21 4.76
CA LEU A 145 17.87 -17.38 4.76
C LEU A 145 16.51 -17.10 5.40
N THR A 146 15.44 -17.57 4.76
CA THR A 146 14.10 -17.55 5.34
C THR A 146 14.02 -18.54 6.50
N THR A 147 13.64 -18.04 7.68
CA THR A 147 13.71 -18.82 8.93
C THR A 147 12.37 -18.96 9.64
N ALA A 148 11.43 -18.03 9.40
CA ALA A 148 10.12 -18.02 10.02
C ALA A 148 9.08 -17.33 9.14
N ARG A 149 7.81 -17.41 9.57
CA ARG A 149 6.67 -16.66 9.03
C ARG A 149 6.16 -15.65 10.07
N TYR A 150 5.65 -14.53 9.59
CA TYR A 150 4.91 -13.56 10.40
C TYR A 150 3.45 -13.96 10.53
N TYR A 151 2.90 -13.72 11.71
CA TYR A 151 1.49 -13.87 12.04
C TYR A 151 1.00 -12.59 12.68
N THR A 152 -0.16 -12.11 12.24
CA THR A 152 -0.81 -10.93 12.83
C THR A 152 -1.45 -11.30 14.18
N PRO A 153 -1.91 -10.33 14.98
CA PRO A 153 -2.54 -10.60 16.29
C PRO A 153 -3.74 -11.55 16.24
N SER A 154 -4.53 -11.55 15.16
CA SER A 154 -5.63 -12.51 14.98
C SER A 154 -5.15 -13.94 14.65
N GLY A 155 -3.84 -14.15 14.51
CA GLY A 155 -3.22 -15.45 14.21
C GLY A 155 -3.16 -15.81 12.73
N ARG A 156 -3.47 -14.89 11.81
CA ARG A 156 -3.40 -15.15 10.37
C ARG A 156 -1.99 -14.92 9.82
N SER A 157 -1.60 -15.79 8.88
CA SER A 157 -0.41 -15.57 8.05
C SER A 157 -0.77 -14.67 6.88
N ILE A 158 0.00 -13.61 6.66
CA ILE A 158 -0.13 -12.74 5.48
C ILE A 158 0.58 -13.30 4.24
N GLN A 159 1.38 -14.36 4.41
CA GLN A 159 2.16 -14.93 3.31
C GLN A 159 1.27 -15.42 2.18
N ARG A 160 1.53 -14.93 0.96
CA ARG A 160 0.96 -15.47 -0.27
C ARG A 160 1.73 -16.73 -0.69
N GLU A 161 1.03 -17.83 -0.91
CA GLU A 161 1.65 -19.12 -1.25
C GLU A 161 1.97 -19.25 -2.75
N ASP A 162 1.22 -18.57 -3.63
CA ASP A 162 1.44 -18.59 -5.08
C ASP A 162 1.42 -17.15 -5.65
N MET A 163 2.52 -16.77 -6.29
CA MET A 163 2.74 -15.43 -6.85
C MET A 163 2.99 -15.47 -8.37
N GLY A 164 2.86 -16.64 -9.01
CA GLY A 164 3.23 -16.78 -10.42
C GLY A 164 4.71 -16.44 -10.68
N ASP A 165 4.99 -15.80 -11.82
CA ASP A 165 6.34 -15.35 -12.17
C ASP A 165 6.71 -14.06 -11.42
N PHE A 166 7.66 -14.16 -10.49
CA PHE A 166 8.16 -13.03 -9.69
C PHE A 166 8.87 -11.94 -10.52
N ASN A 167 9.20 -12.20 -11.78
CA ASN A 167 9.84 -11.21 -12.64
C ASN A 167 8.84 -10.26 -13.31
N LEU A 168 7.54 -10.57 -13.25
CA LEU A 168 6.50 -9.74 -13.86
C LEU A 168 5.76 -8.94 -12.79
N LEU A 169 5.31 -7.73 -13.15
CA LEU A 169 4.33 -7.02 -12.32
C LEU A 169 3.08 -7.88 -12.15
N PRO A 170 2.61 -8.12 -10.92
CA PRO A 170 1.46 -8.99 -10.69
C PRO A 170 0.16 -8.25 -11.01
N THR A 171 -0.74 -8.95 -11.72
CA THR A 171 -2.04 -8.41 -12.14
C THR A 171 -3.02 -8.26 -10.97
N PRO A 172 -4.10 -7.50 -11.13
CA PRO A 172 -5.24 -7.47 -10.22
C PRO A 172 -5.83 -8.82 -9.85
N ALA A 173 -5.98 -9.72 -10.81
CA ALA A 173 -6.43 -11.07 -10.52
C ALA A 173 -5.42 -11.89 -9.71
N GLU A 174 -4.12 -11.75 -9.96
CA GLU A 174 -3.05 -12.47 -9.25
C GLU A 174 -2.80 -11.92 -7.83
N MET A 175 -2.96 -10.61 -7.63
CA MET A 175 -2.88 -9.95 -6.31
C MET A 175 -4.21 -9.98 -5.56
N GLY A 176 -5.29 -10.44 -6.18
CA GLY A 176 -6.62 -10.55 -5.58
C GLY A 176 -6.54 -11.39 -4.32
N ALA A 177 -6.50 -10.72 -3.17
CA ALA A 177 -6.42 -11.40 -1.89
C ALA A 177 -7.60 -12.36 -1.72
N VAL A 178 -7.35 -13.47 -1.03
CA VAL A 178 -8.41 -14.34 -0.53
C VAL A 178 -9.47 -13.47 0.15
N GLY A 179 -10.72 -13.52 -0.34
CA GLY A 179 -11.83 -12.72 0.17
C GLY A 179 -12.19 -11.47 -0.62
N THR A 180 -11.41 -11.03 -1.62
CA THR A 180 -11.79 -9.87 -2.47
C THR A 180 -13.13 -10.09 -3.16
N ALA A 181 -13.38 -11.29 -3.68
CA ALA A 181 -14.63 -11.63 -4.33
C ALA A 181 -15.82 -11.76 -3.34
N GLU A 182 -15.57 -12.15 -2.08
CA GLU A 182 -16.60 -12.08 -1.02
C GLU A 182 -16.93 -10.63 -0.66
N ARG A 183 -15.93 -9.74 -0.62
CA ARG A 183 -16.07 -8.35 -0.19
C ARG A 183 -16.73 -7.47 -1.25
N ASN A 184 -16.40 -7.70 -2.52
CA ASN A 184 -16.99 -6.97 -3.65
C ASN A 184 -18.34 -7.58 -4.09
N GLY A 185 -18.83 -8.62 -3.39
CA GLY A 185 -20.08 -9.31 -3.72
C GLY A 185 -20.08 -10.04 -5.07
N SER A 186 -18.91 -10.24 -5.67
CA SER A 186 -18.71 -10.72 -7.06
C SER A 186 -18.26 -12.19 -7.18
N GLY A 187 -18.13 -12.93 -6.08
CA GLY A 187 -17.41 -14.21 -6.06
C GLY A 187 -18.20 -15.50 -5.93
N ASP A 188 -18.10 -16.36 -6.96
CA ASP A 188 -18.38 -17.81 -6.98
C ASP A 188 -17.29 -18.67 -6.27
N ARG A 189 -16.24 -18.05 -5.68
CA ARG A 189 -15.16 -18.77 -4.96
C ARG A 189 -15.31 -18.60 -3.45
N GLU A 190 -15.74 -19.67 -2.80
CA GLU A 190 -15.80 -19.78 -1.34
C GLU A 190 -14.40 -19.68 -0.74
N VAL A 191 -14.21 -18.78 0.22
CA VAL A 191 -12.95 -18.69 0.98
C VAL A 191 -12.89 -19.86 1.95
N PRO A 192 -11.78 -20.64 2.00
CA PRO A 192 -11.65 -21.70 2.99
C PRO A 192 -11.79 -21.14 4.42
N ASP A 193 -12.59 -21.80 5.26
CA ASP A 193 -12.79 -21.41 6.67
C ASP A 193 -11.46 -21.23 7.45
N SER A 194 -10.42 -21.98 7.07
CA SER A 194 -9.07 -21.89 7.66
C SER A 194 -8.36 -20.55 7.39
N LEU A 195 -8.86 -19.77 6.44
CA LEU A 195 -8.35 -18.45 6.08
C LEU A 195 -9.22 -17.31 6.61
N VAL A 196 -10.29 -17.61 7.36
CA VAL A 196 -11.21 -16.64 7.94
C VAL A 196 -10.88 -16.41 9.42
N PHE A 197 -10.63 -15.16 9.78
CA PHE A 197 -10.26 -14.72 11.11
C PHE A 197 -11.12 -13.53 11.54
N LYS A 198 -10.92 -13.07 12.77
CA LYS A 198 -11.65 -11.93 13.34
C LYS A 198 -10.72 -10.95 14.02
N THR A 199 -11.01 -9.67 13.86
CA THR A 199 -10.42 -8.58 14.65
C THR A 199 -10.96 -8.60 16.09
N ASP A 200 -10.43 -7.75 16.97
CA ASP A 200 -10.88 -7.62 18.36
C ASP A 200 -12.37 -7.26 18.50
N MET A 201 -12.90 -6.44 17.58
CA MET A 201 -14.31 -6.08 17.46
C MET A 201 -15.14 -7.11 16.66
N GLY A 202 -14.51 -8.19 16.20
CA GLY A 202 -15.20 -9.30 15.54
C GLY A 202 -15.39 -9.15 14.02
N ARG A 203 -14.78 -8.14 13.37
CA ARG A 203 -14.86 -7.95 11.92
C ARG A 203 -14.15 -9.09 11.20
N LYS A 204 -14.70 -9.55 10.09
CA LYS A 204 -14.13 -10.64 9.29
C LYS A 204 -12.86 -10.15 8.58
N VAL A 205 -11.75 -10.85 8.78
CA VAL A 205 -10.47 -10.60 8.11
C VAL A 205 -9.88 -11.91 7.59
N PHE A 206 -8.96 -11.82 6.63
CA PHE A 206 -8.51 -12.98 5.85
C PHE A 206 -7.00 -13.14 5.83
N GLY A 207 -6.52 -14.39 5.81
CA GLY A 207 -5.10 -14.73 5.63
C GLY A 207 -4.76 -15.24 4.23
N GLY A 208 -3.47 -15.47 3.97
CA GLY A 208 -2.98 -16.24 2.82
C GLY A 208 -2.73 -15.46 1.53
N GLY A 209 -2.87 -14.13 1.51
CA GLY A 209 -2.75 -13.35 0.28
C GLY A 209 -2.37 -11.89 0.47
N GLY A 210 -1.64 -11.56 1.54
CA GLY A 210 -1.44 -10.19 2.02
C GLY A 210 -2.54 -9.75 3.00
N VAL A 211 -2.46 -8.49 3.41
CA VAL A 211 -3.49 -7.77 4.16
C VAL A 211 -4.46 -7.18 3.16
N MET A 212 -5.72 -7.61 3.22
CA MET A 212 -6.79 -7.05 2.41
C MET A 212 -7.35 -5.79 3.10
N PRO A 213 -7.56 -4.67 2.37
CA PRO A 213 -8.10 -3.44 2.95
C PRO A 213 -9.54 -3.61 3.41
N ASP A 214 -9.99 -2.70 4.28
CA ASP A 214 -11.36 -2.57 4.77
C ASP A 214 -12.27 -1.80 3.81
N VAL A 215 -11.73 -0.98 2.92
CA VAL A 215 -12.44 -0.44 1.76
C VAL A 215 -11.56 -0.67 0.54
N VAL A 216 -12.03 -1.49 -0.39
CA VAL A 216 -11.32 -1.77 -1.62
C VAL A 216 -11.55 -0.59 -2.56
N VAL A 217 -10.46 0.07 -2.95
CA VAL A 217 -10.46 1.04 -4.04
C VAL A 217 -9.78 0.35 -5.21
N GLU A 218 -10.59 -0.07 -6.18
CA GLU A 218 -10.07 -0.68 -7.40
C GLU A 218 -9.23 0.38 -8.14
N GLY A 219 -8.02 -0.03 -8.53
CA GLY A 219 -7.25 0.75 -9.50
C GLY A 219 -7.69 0.33 -10.89
N GLU A 220 -7.40 1.15 -11.90
CA GLU A 220 -7.61 0.71 -13.28
C GLU A 220 -6.80 -0.56 -13.55
N ASP A 221 -7.47 -1.58 -14.10
CA ASP A 221 -6.82 -2.82 -14.50
C ASP A 221 -5.85 -2.49 -15.65
N LEU A 222 -4.56 -2.72 -15.41
CA LEU A 222 -3.56 -2.60 -16.46
C LEU A 222 -3.94 -3.50 -17.64
N ALA A 223 -3.91 -2.94 -18.84
CA ALA A 223 -4.13 -3.65 -20.08
C ALA A 223 -3.12 -4.82 -20.15
N PRO A 224 -3.59 -6.08 -20.33
CA PRO A 224 -2.68 -7.23 -20.35
C PRO A 224 -1.56 -7.13 -21.37
N ILE A 225 -1.80 -6.42 -22.48
CA ILE A 225 -0.82 -6.14 -23.54
C ILE A 225 0.34 -5.25 -23.07
N ALA A 226 0.15 -4.44 -22.02
CA ALA A 226 1.14 -3.51 -21.50
C ALA A 226 1.96 -4.06 -20.33
N ARG A 227 1.63 -5.26 -19.82
CA ARG A 227 2.27 -5.83 -18.61
C ARG A 227 3.80 -5.89 -18.70
N ASP A 228 4.32 -6.36 -19.83
CA ASP A 228 5.77 -6.51 -20.04
C ASP A 228 6.45 -5.13 -20.15
N LEU A 229 5.86 -4.20 -20.90
CA LEU A 229 6.33 -2.81 -21.00
C LEU A 229 6.44 -2.15 -19.61
N LEU A 230 5.37 -2.22 -18.81
CA LEU A 230 5.35 -1.61 -17.49
C LEU A 230 6.34 -2.29 -16.52
N THR A 231 6.46 -3.61 -16.61
CA THR A 231 7.46 -4.38 -15.85
C THR A 231 8.87 -3.90 -16.18
N ASP A 232 9.18 -3.74 -17.47
CA ASP A 232 10.46 -3.27 -17.94
C ASP A 232 10.75 -1.83 -17.51
N ILE A 233 9.78 -0.93 -17.65
CA ILE A 233 9.89 0.47 -17.19
C ILE A 233 10.25 0.53 -15.71
N VAL A 234 9.60 -0.28 -14.86
CA VAL A 234 9.84 -0.29 -13.41
C VAL A 234 11.17 -0.92 -13.08
N THR A 235 11.46 -2.12 -13.60
CA THR A 235 12.67 -2.89 -13.25
C THR A 235 13.96 -2.24 -13.76
N LYS A 236 13.89 -1.51 -14.88
CA LYS A 236 15.01 -0.74 -15.45
C LYS A 236 15.03 0.71 -15.00
N ASN A 237 14.12 1.08 -14.10
CA ASN A 237 14.02 2.42 -13.53
C ASN A 237 13.89 3.53 -14.60
N ALA A 238 13.18 3.23 -15.70
CA ALA A 238 13.16 4.04 -16.90
C ALA A 238 12.53 5.43 -16.67
N PHE A 239 11.52 5.55 -15.80
CA PHE A 239 10.96 6.86 -15.42
C PHE A 239 12.00 7.77 -14.79
N PHE A 240 12.80 7.24 -13.85
CA PHE A 240 13.83 8.03 -13.18
C PHE A 240 14.94 8.42 -14.16
N SER A 241 15.42 7.47 -14.96
CA SER A 241 16.46 7.70 -15.98
C SER A 241 16.00 8.75 -17.00
N PHE A 242 14.75 8.66 -17.45
CA PHE A 242 14.14 9.67 -18.31
C PHE A 242 14.05 11.04 -17.63
N ALA A 243 13.62 11.10 -16.36
CA ALA A 243 13.52 12.37 -15.66
C ALA A 243 14.89 13.06 -15.45
N VAL A 244 15.96 12.28 -15.24
CA VAL A 244 17.35 12.76 -15.22
C VAL A 244 17.76 13.28 -16.60
N HIS A 245 17.47 12.52 -17.67
CA HIS A 245 17.71 12.94 -19.05
C HIS A 245 16.98 14.26 -19.36
N TYR A 246 15.69 14.33 -19.07
CA TYR A 246 14.86 15.50 -19.30
C TYR A 246 15.39 16.74 -18.58
N ARG A 247 15.79 16.61 -17.31
CA ARG A 247 16.37 17.71 -16.52
C ARG A 247 17.71 18.20 -17.05
N SER A 248 18.47 17.35 -17.76
CA SER A 248 19.72 17.79 -18.39
C SER A 248 19.48 18.80 -19.52
N ALA A 249 18.32 18.74 -20.18
CA ALA A 249 17.91 19.67 -21.24
C ALA A 249 16.98 20.78 -20.74
N HIS A 250 16.30 20.58 -19.61
CA HIS A 250 15.33 21.51 -19.04
C HIS A 250 15.75 21.96 -17.64
N SER A 251 16.21 23.21 -17.49
CA SER A 251 16.71 23.70 -16.21
C SER A 251 15.62 23.95 -15.16
N SER A 252 14.35 24.01 -15.57
CA SER A 252 13.21 24.32 -14.70
C SER A 252 11.92 23.66 -15.18
N LEU A 253 11.04 23.32 -14.23
CA LEU A 253 9.72 22.73 -14.47
C LEU A 253 8.65 23.54 -13.72
N ALA A 254 7.42 23.68 -14.21
CA ALA A 254 6.35 24.28 -13.41
C ALA A 254 6.01 23.37 -12.21
N ARG A 255 5.55 23.93 -11.07
CA ARG A 255 5.17 23.12 -9.90
C ARG A 255 3.93 22.26 -10.13
N ASN A 256 2.97 22.80 -10.88
CA ASN A 256 1.75 22.13 -11.33
C ASN A 256 1.90 21.59 -12.76
N PHE A 257 3.12 21.19 -13.13
CA PHE A 257 3.38 20.65 -14.46
C PHE A 257 2.53 19.41 -14.70
N VAL A 258 1.97 19.32 -15.89
CA VAL A 258 1.22 18.16 -16.39
C VAL A 258 1.87 17.78 -17.72
N PRO A 259 2.38 16.54 -17.88
CA PRO A 259 2.93 16.07 -19.14
C PRO A 259 1.89 16.15 -20.25
N ASP A 260 2.28 16.72 -21.39
CA ASP A 260 1.44 16.76 -22.59
C ASP A 260 1.73 15.56 -23.50
N ALA A 261 1.01 15.48 -24.62
CA ALA A 261 1.20 14.42 -25.60
C ALA A 261 2.61 14.43 -26.23
N ALA A 262 3.25 15.59 -26.34
CA ALA A 262 4.59 15.70 -26.89
C ALA A 262 5.63 15.06 -25.94
N LEU A 263 5.49 15.26 -24.63
CA LEU A 263 6.35 14.63 -23.63
C LEU A 263 6.14 13.10 -23.58
N LEU A 264 4.90 12.62 -23.75
CA LEU A 264 4.64 11.19 -23.85
C LEU A 264 5.36 10.57 -25.07
N GLU A 265 5.34 11.24 -26.23
CA GLU A 265 6.07 10.78 -27.41
C GLU A 265 7.60 10.88 -27.26
N GLU A 266 8.10 11.88 -26.52
CA GLU A 266 9.51 11.95 -26.14
C GLU A 266 9.90 10.73 -25.27
N PHE A 267 9.06 10.38 -24.30
CA PHE A 267 9.27 9.21 -23.46
C PHE A 267 9.18 7.90 -24.26
N ARG A 268 8.20 7.75 -25.16
CA ARG A 268 8.10 6.61 -26.08
C ARG A 268 9.39 6.45 -26.90
N THR A 269 9.91 7.55 -27.42
CA THR A 269 11.15 7.57 -28.19
C THR A 269 12.36 7.19 -27.33
N TYR A 270 12.42 7.70 -26.10
CA TYR A 270 13.44 7.34 -25.13
C TYR A 270 13.45 5.83 -24.84
N LEU A 271 12.28 5.23 -24.55
CA LEU A 271 12.16 3.80 -24.30
C LEU A 271 12.64 2.95 -25.48
N ARG A 272 12.35 3.35 -26.73
CA ARG A 272 12.84 2.64 -27.93
C ARG A 272 14.36 2.69 -28.11
N GLN A 273 15.05 3.63 -27.45
CA GLN A 273 16.52 3.70 -27.47
C GLN A 273 17.14 2.81 -26.39
N GLU A 274 16.38 2.45 -25.36
CA GLU A 274 16.80 1.52 -24.33
C GLU A 274 16.77 0.10 -24.88
N LYS A 275 17.97 -0.49 -25.07
CA LYS A 275 18.14 -1.78 -25.74
C LYS A 275 17.42 -2.96 -25.08
N GLU A 276 17.06 -2.80 -23.82
CA GLU A 276 16.45 -3.86 -23.04
C GLU A 276 14.92 -3.76 -23.01
N ILE A 277 14.31 -2.66 -23.45
CA ILE A 277 12.85 -2.44 -23.40
C ILE A 277 12.25 -2.63 -24.79
N ASP A 278 11.43 -3.67 -24.96
CA ASP A 278 10.70 -3.95 -26.20
C ASP A 278 9.19 -3.87 -25.97
N PHE A 279 8.47 -3.18 -26.84
CA PHE A 279 7.03 -2.95 -26.70
C PHE A 279 6.37 -2.56 -28.02
N SER A 280 5.06 -2.82 -28.12
CA SER A 280 4.24 -2.38 -29.26
C SER A 280 3.63 -1.00 -28.99
N ASP A 281 3.26 -0.28 -30.05
CA ASP A 281 2.58 1.01 -29.89
C ASP A 281 1.23 0.87 -29.19
N GLU A 282 0.51 -0.24 -29.43
CA GLU A 282 -0.74 -0.55 -28.74
C GLU A 282 -0.54 -0.75 -27.24
N ALA A 283 0.58 -1.36 -26.82
CA ALA A 283 0.90 -1.54 -25.41
C ALA A 283 1.16 -0.21 -24.70
N PHE A 284 1.86 0.72 -25.36
CA PHE A 284 2.11 2.05 -24.81
C PHE A 284 0.84 2.90 -24.78
N ASP A 285 0.06 2.88 -25.86
CA ASP A 285 -1.16 3.66 -26.01
C ASP A 285 -2.25 3.22 -25.02
N ALA A 286 -2.33 1.92 -24.73
CA ALA A 286 -3.27 1.37 -23.77
C ALA A 286 -3.07 1.91 -22.35
N GLU A 287 -1.86 2.39 -22.01
CA GLU A 287 -1.48 2.86 -20.67
C GLU A 287 -1.08 4.34 -20.66
N ALA A 288 -1.48 5.11 -21.68
CA ALA A 288 -1.01 6.49 -21.84
C ALA A 288 -1.31 7.39 -20.62
N ASP A 289 -2.42 7.16 -19.92
CA ASP A 289 -2.80 7.92 -18.73
C ASP A 289 -1.92 7.55 -17.53
N TYR A 290 -1.74 6.26 -17.26
CA TYR A 290 -0.80 5.78 -16.23
C TYR A 290 0.63 6.28 -16.46
N LEU A 291 1.11 6.21 -17.71
CA LEU A 291 2.44 6.68 -18.08
C LEU A 291 2.57 8.20 -17.88
N ARG A 292 1.52 8.96 -18.19
CA ARG A 292 1.47 10.41 -17.97
C ARG A 292 1.59 10.76 -16.49
N ASP A 293 0.79 10.12 -15.65
CA ASP A 293 0.76 10.40 -14.22
C ASP A 293 2.08 9.99 -13.54
N SER A 294 2.64 8.86 -13.96
CA SER A 294 3.96 8.40 -13.52
C SER A 294 5.07 9.37 -13.92
N LEU A 295 5.05 9.88 -15.16
CA LEU A 295 5.98 10.92 -15.62
C LEU A 295 5.80 12.22 -14.83
N GLN A 296 4.56 12.64 -14.58
CA GLN A 296 4.28 13.83 -13.78
C GLN A 296 4.89 13.70 -12.39
N TYR A 297 4.60 12.59 -11.71
CA TYR A 297 5.13 12.30 -10.38
C TYR A 297 6.67 12.30 -10.39
N THR A 298 7.29 11.55 -11.30
CA THR A 298 8.75 11.41 -11.33
C THR A 298 9.43 12.73 -11.68
N LEU A 299 8.94 13.47 -12.68
CA LEU A 299 9.49 14.77 -13.05
C LEU A 299 9.33 15.76 -11.91
N VAL A 300 8.11 15.99 -11.40
CA VAL A 300 7.91 16.95 -10.29
C VAL A 300 8.75 16.57 -9.07
N SER A 301 8.89 15.28 -8.78
CA SER A 301 9.77 14.79 -7.71
C SER A 301 11.24 15.15 -7.93
N GLN A 302 11.76 14.99 -9.16
CA GLN A 302 13.15 15.36 -9.48
C GLN A 302 13.45 16.86 -9.34
N TYR A 303 12.46 17.74 -9.50
CA TYR A 303 12.66 19.20 -9.37
C TYR A 303 12.33 19.73 -7.98
N TYR A 304 11.34 19.16 -7.30
CA TYR A 304 10.72 19.75 -6.10
C TYR A 304 10.60 18.81 -4.91
N GLY A 305 11.00 17.54 -5.07
CA GLY A 305 10.83 16.49 -4.08
C GLY A 305 9.44 15.86 -4.09
N GLU A 306 9.35 14.67 -3.49
CA GLU A 306 8.15 13.82 -3.56
C GLU A 306 6.89 14.43 -2.94
N GLY A 307 7.05 15.26 -1.90
CA GLY A 307 5.90 15.91 -1.25
C GLY A 307 5.13 16.82 -2.21
N VAL A 308 5.84 17.57 -3.05
CA VAL A 308 5.22 18.42 -4.08
C VAL A 308 4.67 17.56 -5.23
N ALA A 309 5.37 16.49 -5.61
CA ALA A 309 4.92 15.57 -6.64
C ALA A 309 3.58 14.89 -6.28
N ARG A 310 3.42 14.46 -5.02
CA ARG A 310 2.15 13.89 -4.53
C ARG A 310 1.01 14.90 -4.59
N GLN A 311 1.25 16.15 -4.21
CA GLN A 311 0.24 17.20 -4.32
C GLN A 311 -0.17 17.45 -5.78
N ALA A 312 0.76 17.33 -6.73
CA ALA A 312 0.50 17.56 -8.14
C ALA A 312 -0.38 16.47 -8.78
N ILE A 313 -0.39 15.25 -8.21
CA ILE A 313 -1.23 14.12 -8.67
C ILE A 313 -2.42 13.84 -7.74
N GLN A 314 -2.69 14.71 -6.77
CA GLN A 314 -3.68 14.44 -5.72
C GLN A 314 -5.09 14.26 -6.27
N GLU A 315 -5.49 15.04 -7.29
CA GLU A 315 -6.83 14.97 -7.91
C GLU A 315 -7.11 13.62 -8.61
N ALA A 316 -6.07 12.81 -8.84
CA ALA A 316 -6.18 11.46 -9.41
C ALA A 316 -6.10 10.35 -8.34
N ASP A 317 -5.92 10.69 -7.06
CA ASP A 317 -5.67 9.73 -5.99
C ASP A 317 -6.98 9.23 -5.34
N LEU A 318 -7.65 8.30 -6.01
CA LEU A 318 -8.93 7.72 -5.57
C LEU A 318 -8.89 7.14 -4.15
N SER A 319 -7.75 6.58 -3.71
CA SER A 319 -7.63 6.02 -2.37
C SER A 319 -7.55 7.10 -1.30
N LEU A 320 -6.82 8.18 -1.59
CA LEU A 320 -6.75 9.33 -0.69
C LEU A 320 -8.10 10.06 -0.64
N ASP A 321 -8.76 10.25 -1.78
CA ASP A 321 -10.08 10.87 -1.84
C ASP A 321 -11.11 10.08 -1.02
N LYS A 322 -11.15 8.75 -1.19
CA LYS A 322 -12.01 7.89 -0.38
C LYS A 322 -11.69 7.98 1.12
N ALA A 323 -10.41 8.04 1.49
CA ALA A 323 -10.02 8.21 2.89
C ALA A 323 -10.43 9.56 3.48
N VAL A 324 -10.32 10.63 2.69
CA VAL A 324 -10.74 11.99 3.08
C VAL A 324 -12.26 12.07 3.20
N GLU A 325 -13.01 11.49 2.27
CA GLU A 325 -14.48 11.38 2.32
C GLU A 325 -14.93 10.72 3.63
N LEU A 326 -14.39 9.53 3.93
CA LEU A 326 -14.73 8.78 5.15
C LEU A 326 -14.38 9.55 6.43
N LEU A 327 -13.21 10.19 6.48
CA LEU A 327 -12.79 10.98 7.64
C LEU A 327 -13.51 12.32 7.79
N THR A 328 -14.14 12.82 6.72
CA THR A 328 -14.98 14.01 6.78
C THR A 328 -16.34 13.69 7.41
N GLU A 329 -16.85 12.48 7.19
CA GLU A 329 -18.13 12.01 7.75
C GLU A 329 -18.00 11.34 9.13
N ALA A 330 -16.79 10.96 9.55
CA ALA A 330 -16.55 10.23 10.79
C ALA A 330 -15.86 11.07 11.88
N ASP A 331 -16.51 11.21 13.03
CA ASP A 331 -15.92 11.82 14.22
C ASP A 331 -15.12 10.81 15.06
N THR A 332 -15.46 9.51 14.95
CA THR A 332 -14.82 8.42 15.71
C THR A 332 -14.44 7.25 14.81
N LEU A 333 -13.57 6.39 15.34
CA LEU A 333 -13.18 5.16 14.65
C LEU A 333 -14.36 4.18 14.47
N ALA A 334 -15.30 4.17 15.41
CA ALA A 334 -16.54 3.40 15.28
C ALA A 334 -17.45 3.94 14.15
N ASP A 335 -17.41 5.24 13.88
CA ASP A 335 -18.12 5.83 12.74
C ASP A 335 -17.48 5.41 11.42
N LEU A 336 -16.14 5.43 11.32
CA LEU A 336 -15.40 4.96 10.15
C LEU A 336 -15.77 3.52 9.77
N PHE A 337 -15.76 2.60 10.74
CA PHE A 337 -16.08 1.20 10.46
C PHE A 337 -17.53 1.02 10.01
N ARG A 338 -18.47 1.78 10.58
CA ARG A 338 -19.88 1.73 10.18
C ARG A 338 -20.10 2.26 8.77
N LEU A 339 -19.41 3.34 8.39
CA LEU A 339 -19.47 3.89 7.04
C LEU A 339 -18.92 2.88 6.02
N ALA A 340 -17.77 2.27 6.31
CA ALA A 340 -17.16 1.26 5.45
C ALA A 340 -18.03 0.01 5.27
N GLU A 341 -18.70 -0.44 6.35
CA GLU A 341 -19.64 -1.56 6.29
C GLU A 341 -20.84 -1.22 5.38
N ARG A 342 -21.43 -0.02 5.54
CA ARG A 342 -22.52 0.46 4.68
C ARG A 342 -22.13 0.48 3.20
N GLU A 343 -20.95 1.02 2.86
CA GLU A 343 -20.49 1.05 1.46
C GLU A 343 -20.32 -0.37 0.89
N THR A 344 -19.82 -1.30 1.70
CA THR A 344 -19.65 -2.71 1.30
C THR A 344 -21.01 -3.37 1.03
N GLU A 345 -22.01 -3.13 1.89
CA GLU A 345 -23.37 -3.65 1.72
C GLU A 345 -24.08 -3.04 0.50
N GLU A 346 -23.90 -1.75 0.26
CA GLU A 346 -24.45 -1.05 -0.91
C GLU A 346 -23.83 -1.58 -2.22
N ALA A 347 -22.51 -1.75 -2.26
CA ALA A 347 -21.81 -2.33 -3.41
C ALA A 347 -22.25 -3.77 -3.69
N ALA A 348 -22.41 -4.59 -2.65
CA ALA A 348 -22.89 -5.97 -2.77
C ALA A 348 -24.37 -6.05 -3.20
N THR A 349 -25.16 -5.02 -2.93
CA THR A 349 -26.57 -4.94 -3.36
C THR A 349 -26.63 -4.50 -4.83
N ALA A 350 -25.84 -3.50 -5.23
CA ALA A 350 -25.76 -3.02 -6.60
C ALA A 350 -25.26 -4.10 -7.59
N SER A 351 -24.32 -4.94 -7.17
CA SER A 351 -23.81 -6.05 -8.00
C SER A 351 -24.81 -7.21 -8.18
N ARG A 352 -25.91 -7.24 -7.41
CA ARG A 352 -26.97 -8.26 -7.48
C ARG A 352 -28.20 -7.84 -8.29
N GLU A 353 -28.31 -6.58 -8.72
CA GLU A 353 -29.40 -6.16 -9.60
C GLU A 353 -29.16 -6.71 -11.02
N PRO A 354 -30.11 -7.48 -11.61
CA PRO A 354 -29.96 -7.94 -12.98
C PRO A 354 -30.01 -6.74 -13.91
N VAL A 355 -28.94 -6.54 -14.68
CA VAL A 355 -28.93 -5.62 -15.83
C VAL A 355 -30.13 -5.95 -16.69
N GLY A 356 -31.13 -5.07 -16.69
CA GLY A 356 -32.41 -5.28 -17.35
C GLY A 356 -32.21 -5.70 -18.80
N ALA A 357 -32.85 -6.80 -19.20
CA ALA A 357 -32.86 -7.25 -20.58
C ALA A 357 -33.35 -6.11 -21.49
N PRO A 358 -32.66 -5.79 -22.60
CA PRO A 358 -33.15 -4.78 -23.53
C PRO A 358 -34.51 -5.22 -24.10
N GLN A 359 -35.49 -4.32 -24.03
CA GLN A 359 -36.82 -4.49 -24.65
C GLN A 359 -36.76 -4.36 -26.17
#